data_AF-A0A961F195-F1
#
_entry.id   AF-A0A961F195-F1
#
_cell.length_a   1.000
_cell.length_b   1.000
_cell.length_c   1.000
_cell.angle_alpha   90.00
_cell.angle_beta   90.00
_cell.angle_gamma   90.00
#
_symmetry.space_group_name_H-M   'P 1'
#
loop_
_entity.id
_entity.type
_entity.pdbx_description
1 polymer ?
#
loop_
_entity_poly.entity_id
_entity_poly.type
_entity_poly.pdbx_seq_one_letter_code
_entity_poly.pdbx_strand_id
1 'polypeptide(L)'
;MSSILLQPSNMRSHVLTHRLIWPGLLLLVALIGAARFAYLNEQDYAWGMDGYYYAAQVNSFRTKGRFFSPDSSPVLYGMVLCSYIFDDIVQANKFCAAFL
;
A
#
# COMPACT_ATOMS: atom_id res chain seq x y z
N MET A 1 -24.54 -2.65 -49.64
CA MET A 1 -25.03 -2.21 -48.33
C MET A 1 -25.09 -3.44 -47.43
N SER A 2 -23.99 -3.74 -46.74
CA SER A 2 -23.88 -4.89 -45.84
C SER A 2 -23.80 -4.31 -44.44
N SER A 3 -24.96 -4.17 -43.79
CA SER A 3 -25.05 -3.82 -42.37
C SER A 3 -24.47 -4.98 -41.57
N ILE A 4 -23.20 -4.84 -41.17
CA ILE A 4 -22.56 -5.68 -40.16
C ILE A 4 -23.35 -5.46 -38.86
N LEU A 5 -24.27 -6.38 -38.59
CA LEU A 5 -24.94 -6.52 -37.32
C LEU A 5 -23.87 -6.83 -36.26
N LEU A 6 -23.49 -5.83 -35.48
CA LEU A 6 -22.69 -6.00 -34.27
C LEU A 6 -23.43 -6.95 -33.32
N GLN A 7 -22.94 -8.18 -33.24
CA GLN A 7 -23.51 -9.24 -32.43
C GLN A 7 -23.35 -8.91 -30.94
N PRO A 8 -24.45 -8.79 -30.15
CA PRO A 8 -24.42 -8.28 -28.77
C PRO A 8 -23.72 -9.20 -27.75
N SER A 9 -23.35 -10.43 -28.16
CA SER A 9 -22.64 -11.39 -27.31
C SER A 9 -21.23 -10.95 -26.94
N ASN A 10 -20.51 -10.25 -27.84
CA ASN A 10 -19.15 -9.78 -27.57
C ASN A 10 -19.12 -8.66 -26.52
N MET A 11 -20.17 -7.84 -26.41
CA MET A 11 -20.18 -6.72 -25.46
C MET A 11 -20.39 -7.18 -24.00
N ARG A 12 -21.06 -8.32 -23.79
CA ARG A 12 -21.33 -8.87 -22.44
C ARG A 12 -20.12 -9.58 -21.83
N SER A 13 -19.34 -10.28 -22.65
CA SER A 13 -18.16 -11.03 -22.17
C SER A 13 -17.09 -10.08 -21.64
N HIS A 14 -16.74 -9.02 -22.38
CA HIS A 14 -15.74 -8.03 -21.95
C HIS A 14 -16.08 -7.35 -20.61
N VAL A 15 -17.35 -7.00 -20.39
CA VAL A 15 -17.79 -6.36 -19.14
C VAL A 15 -17.70 -7.32 -17.95
N LEU A 16 -18.01 -8.61 -18.15
CA LEU A 16 -17.87 -9.62 -17.11
C LEU A 16 -16.41 -9.90 -16.77
N THR A 17 -15.50 -9.91 -17.75
CA THR A 17 -14.06 -10.10 -17.49
C THR A 17 -13.50 -8.96 -16.65
N HIS A 18 -13.79 -7.70 -16.99
CA HIS A 18 -13.31 -6.56 -16.19
C HIS A 18 -13.83 -6.57 -14.75
N ARG A 19 -15.08 -7.02 -14.54
CA ARG A 19 -15.68 -7.12 -13.21
C ARG A 19 -15.02 -8.16 -12.30
N LEU A 20 -14.34 -9.15 -12.87
CA LEU A 20 -13.66 -10.20 -12.10
C LEU A 20 -12.15 -9.99 -12.01
N ILE A 21 -11.53 -9.40 -13.05
CA ILE A 21 -10.09 -9.15 -13.09
C ILE A 21 -9.66 -8.16 -12.00
N TRP A 22 -10.36 -7.03 -11.87
CA TRP A 22 -9.96 -5.99 -10.90
C TRP A 22 -10.04 -6.47 -9.45
N PRO A 23 -11.14 -7.09 -8.97
CA PRO A 23 -11.16 -7.68 -7.64
C PRO A 23 -10.11 -8.77 -7.45
N GLY A 24 -9.87 -9.60 -8.47
CA GLY A 24 -8.82 -10.62 -8.43
C GLY A 24 -7.42 -10.04 -8.25
N LEU A 25 -7.10 -8.97 -8.98
CA LEU A 25 -5.83 -8.26 -8.85
C LEU A 25 -5.69 -7.59 -7.48
N LEU A 26 -6.74 -6.93 -6.99
CA LEU A 26 -6.73 -6.31 -5.66
C LEU A 26 -6.54 -7.35 -4.56
N LEU A 27 -7.22 -8.49 -4.66
CA LEU A 27 -7.04 -9.61 -3.73
C LEU A 27 -5.60 -10.12 -3.77
N LEU A 28 -5.02 -10.30 -4.97
CA LEU A 28 -3.63 -10.74 -5.11
C LEU A 28 -2.65 -9.76 -4.45
N VAL A 29 -2.80 -8.46 -4.69
CA VAL A 29 -1.97 -7.41 -4.05
C VAL A 29 -2.13 -7.45 -2.53
N ALA A 30 -3.35 -7.59 -2.03
CA ALA A 30 -3.62 -7.71 -0.61
C ALA A 30 -2.95 -8.94 0.02
N LEU A 31 -3.01 -10.09 -0.65
CA LEU A 31 -2.36 -11.33 -0.19
C LEU A 31 -0.83 -11.21 -0.18
N ILE A 32 -0.25 -10.62 -1.22
CA ILE A 32 1.21 -10.37 -1.27
C ILE A 32 1.64 -9.43 -0.14
N GLY A 33 0.92 -8.32 0.04
CA GLY A 33 1.20 -7.37 1.11
C GLY A 33 1.05 -7.98 2.49
N ALA A 34 0.00 -8.80 2.71
CA ALA A 34 -0.20 -9.52 3.97
C ALA A 34 0.93 -10.53 4.25
N ALA A 35 1.36 -11.31 3.25
CA ALA A 35 2.46 -12.25 3.40
C ALA A 35 3.78 -11.53 3.74
N ARG A 36 4.07 -10.41 3.06
CA ARG A 36 5.25 -9.58 3.33
C ARG A 36 5.20 -8.94 4.71
N PHE A 37 4.04 -8.45 5.14
CA PHE A 37 3.86 -7.89 6.48
C PHE A 37 4.06 -8.94 7.57
N ALA A 38 3.55 -10.16 7.39
CA ALA A 38 3.77 -11.26 8.31
C ALA A 38 5.27 -11.57 8.46
N TYR A 39 6.00 -11.68 7.34
CA TYR A 39 7.44 -11.89 7.34
C TYR A 39 8.21 -10.77 8.06
N LEU A 40 7.86 -9.50 7.82
CA LEU A 40 8.50 -8.36 8.49
C LEU A 40 8.21 -8.32 10.00
N ASN A 41 7.08 -8.87 10.45
CA ASN A 41 6.74 -8.94 11.87
C ASN A 41 7.50 -10.03 12.63
N GLU A 42 8.13 -10.99 11.96
CA GLU A 42 9.03 -11.96 12.60
C GLU A 42 10.32 -11.32 13.12
N GLN A 43 10.62 -10.09 12.70
CA GLN A 43 11.79 -9.34 13.11
C GLN A 43 11.43 -8.34 14.20
N ASP A 44 12.18 -8.22 15.28
CA ASP A 44 11.87 -7.24 16.35
C ASP A 44 12.18 -5.78 15.96
N TYR A 45 12.98 -5.61 14.91
CA TYR A 45 13.52 -4.31 14.50
C TYR A 45 12.70 -3.68 13.36
N ALA A 46 12.96 -2.41 13.06
CA ALA A 46 12.40 -1.69 11.92
C ALA A 46 13.03 -2.18 10.59
N TRP A 47 12.87 -3.47 10.30
CA TRP A 47 13.35 -4.11 9.08
C TRP A 47 12.42 -3.76 7.92
N GLY A 48 13.01 -3.49 6.75
CA GLY A 48 12.28 -3.20 5.52
C GLY A 48 12.98 -2.08 4.75
N MET A 49 12.26 -0.98 4.53
CA MET A 49 12.84 0.33 4.13
C MET A 49 13.94 0.77 5.12
N ASP A 50 14.51 1.97 4.95
CA ASP A 50 15.38 2.63 5.93
C ASP A 50 14.63 2.89 7.26
N GLY A 51 14.28 1.83 7.98
CA GLY A 51 13.10 1.81 8.85
C GLY A 51 13.27 2.66 10.09
N TYR A 52 14.48 2.74 10.63
CA TYR A 52 14.77 3.66 11.74
C TYR A 52 14.81 5.12 11.31
N TYR A 53 15.25 5.41 10.07
CA TYR A 53 15.18 6.77 9.53
C TYR A 53 13.73 7.22 9.41
N TYR A 54 12.87 6.41 8.80
CA TYR A 54 11.45 6.73 8.66
C TYR A 54 10.71 6.75 10.00
N ALA A 55 11.00 5.80 10.90
CA ALA A 55 10.43 5.78 12.25
C ALA A 55 10.76 7.06 13.04
N ALA A 56 12.03 7.52 12.98
CA ALA A 56 12.44 8.75 13.64
C ALA A 56 11.75 9.99 13.04
N GLN A 57 11.61 10.04 11.72
CA GLN A 57 10.93 11.13 11.01
C GLN A 57 9.44 11.19 11.36
N VAL A 58 8.74 10.05 11.32
CA VAL A 58 7.33 9.93 11.70
C VAL A 58 7.13 10.31 13.16
N ASN A 59 8.00 9.83 14.06
CA ASN A 59 7.94 10.20 15.48
C ASN A 59 8.12 11.71 15.68
N SER A 60 9.09 12.32 15.00
CA SER A 60 9.28 13.78 15.02
C SER A 60 8.03 14.50 14.56
N PHE A 61 7.39 14.04 13.48
CA PHE A 61 6.17 14.66 12.99
C PHE A 61 5.02 14.54 13.98
N ARG A 62 4.76 13.35 14.55
CA ARG A 62 3.69 13.14 15.54
C ARG A 62 3.88 13.95 16.82
N THR A 63 5.13 14.14 17.25
CA THR A 63 5.43 14.81 18.54
C THR A 63 5.64 16.31 18.40
N LYS A 64 6.13 16.79 17.25
CA LYS A 64 6.54 18.19 17.05
C LYS A 64 5.79 18.90 15.91
N GLY A 65 4.95 18.19 15.17
CA GLY A 65 4.24 18.72 14.00
C GLY A 65 5.11 18.95 12.76
N ARG A 66 6.35 18.43 12.74
CA ARG A 66 7.28 18.58 11.61
C ARG A 66 8.32 17.45 11.55
N PHE A 67 8.78 17.13 10.34
CA PHE A 67 9.90 16.23 10.12
C PHE A 67 11.21 16.83 10.64
N PHE A 68 12.18 15.97 10.96
CA PHE A 68 13.49 16.37 11.45
C PHE A 68 14.39 16.85 10.30
N SER A 69 14.41 16.12 9.19
CA SER A 69 15.07 16.54 7.95
C SER A 69 14.16 17.47 7.15
N PRO A 70 14.69 18.44 6.37
CA PRO A 70 13.92 19.20 5.38
C PRO A 70 13.32 18.33 4.26
N ASP A 71 13.63 17.03 4.28
CA ASP A 71 13.01 16.03 3.42
C ASP A 71 11.48 16.01 3.63
N SER A 72 10.77 16.24 2.54
CA SER A 72 9.31 16.35 2.47
C SER A 72 8.76 15.44 1.37
N SER A 73 9.22 14.19 1.38
CA SER A 73 8.74 13.19 0.43
C SER A 73 7.28 12.82 0.69
N PRO A 74 6.48 12.54 -0.36
CA PRO A 74 5.12 12.01 -0.21
C PRO A 74 5.06 10.72 0.60
N VAL A 75 6.12 9.90 0.53
CA VAL A 75 6.26 8.67 1.31
C VAL A 75 6.20 8.96 2.81
N LEU A 76 6.91 9.99 3.28
CA LEU A 76 6.91 10.36 4.71
C LEU A 76 5.51 10.73 5.22
N TYR A 77 4.73 11.46 4.43
CA TYR A 77 3.34 11.79 4.80
C TYR A 77 2.44 10.56 4.81
N GLY A 78 2.61 9.64 3.84
CA GLY A 78 1.92 8.35 3.83
C GLY A 78 2.23 7.52 5.08
N MET A 79 3.51 7.49 5.49
CA MET A 79 3.92 6.80 6.72
C MET A 79 3.38 7.44 7.99
N VAL A 80 3.29 8.77 8.04
CA VAL A 80 2.61 9.48 9.13
C VAL A 80 1.14 9.07 9.20
N LEU A 81 0.43 9.00 8.07
CA LEU A 81 -0.95 8.53 8.03
C LEU A 81 -1.09 7.09 8.56
N CYS A 82 -0.24 6.16 8.10
CA CYS A 82 -0.24 4.78 8.58
C CYS A 82 0.10 4.67 10.07
N SER A 83 0.91 5.57 10.60
CA SER A 83 1.26 5.58 12.03
C SER A 83 0.09 5.92 12.97
N TYR A 84 -1.04 6.39 12.45
CA TYR A 84 -2.26 6.55 13.24
C TYR A 84 -3.10 5.27 13.35
N ILE A 85 -2.77 4.25 12.56
CA ILE A 85 -3.43 2.94 12.58
C ILE A 85 -2.79 2.02 13.63
N PHE A 86 -1.48 2.20 13.87
CA PHE A 86 -0.71 1.38 14.81
C PHE A 86 -0.17 2.24 15.95
N ASP A 87 -0.22 1.72 17.17
CA ASP A 87 0.40 2.40 18.33
C ASP A 87 1.92 2.36 18.29
N ASP A 88 2.50 1.33 17.66
CA ASP A 88 3.93 1.17 17.47
C ASP A 88 4.38 1.68 16.08
N ILE A 89 5.28 2.66 16.10
CA ILE A 89 5.87 3.26 14.89
C ILE A 89 6.69 2.22 14.09
N VAL A 90 7.27 1.21 14.74
CA VAL A 90 7.98 0.13 14.06
C VAL A 90 7.01 -0.74 13.27
N GLN A 91 5.85 -1.09 13.87
CA GLN A 91 4.79 -1.81 13.15
C GLN A 91 4.22 -0.98 12.00
N ALA A 92 3.99 0.31 12.20
CA ALA A 92 3.55 1.21 11.13
C ALA A 92 4.54 1.23 9.96
N ASN A 93 5.84 1.30 10.24
CA ASN A 93 6.89 1.25 9.22
C ASN A 93 6.84 -0.07 8.43
N LYS A 94 6.72 -1.21 9.12
CA LYS A 94 6.62 -2.53 8.47
C LYS A 94 5.37 -2.66 7.62
N PHE A 95 4.25 -2.10 8.07
CA PHE A 95 3.02 -2.08 7.31
C PHE A 95 3.21 -1.28 6.02
N CYS A 96 3.74 -0.05 6.09
CA CYS A 96 4.06 0.73 4.89
C CYS A 96 5.02 -0.01 3.98
N ALA A 97 6.11 -0.54 4.54
CA ALA A 97 7.11 -1.29 3.80
C ALA A 97 6.55 -2.57 3.17
N ALA A 98 5.42 -3.11 3.62
CA ALA A 98 4.82 -4.29 3.01
C ALA A 98 4.03 -3.96 1.73
N PHE A 99 3.42 -2.77 1.66
CA PHE A 99 2.53 -2.34 0.57
C PHE A 99 3.15 -1.31 -0.39
N LEU A 100 4.34 -0.79 -0.07
CA LEU A 100 5.21 0.01 -0.96
C LEU A 100 6.25 -0.87 -1.65
#